data_AF-A0A098T9W5-F1
#
_entry.id   AF-A0A098T9W5-F1
#
_cell.length_a   1.000
_cell.length_b   1.000
_cell.length_c   1.000
_cell.angle_alpha   90.00
_cell.angle_beta   90.00
_cell.angle_gamma   90.00
#
_symmetry.space_group_name_H-M   'P 1'
#
loop_
_entity.id
_entity.type
_entity.pdbx_description
1 polymer ?
#
loop_
_entity_poly.entity_id
_entity_poly.type
_entity_poly.pdbx_seq_one_letter_code
_entity_poly.pdbx_strand_id
1 'polypeptide(L)'
;MKWLWTGWLVCALAAGLFGYMAFVEAPAISALLGGLALPDSTLLGYGEDQARALYTAFAAEFAAAETAGRQSAAAAYVALHAGFDLAVPPLLAASLAFLAFASAYAGRSQARPKRPVSIGIGLVLALAFTYLACDFLENAVADAMYGPQAMKAGFNESFVFVLQVLTRGKYLTLALAALLILALWIVRWAGPRGATPEAGSSLDQR
;
A
#
# COMPACT_ATOMS: atom_id res chain seq x y z
N MET A 1 -26.51 -1.96 5.71
CA MET A 1 -25.64 -2.05 4.51
C MET A 1 -25.38 -0.68 3.88
N LYS A 2 -26.37 0.24 3.79
CA LYS A 2 -26.19 1.63 3.29
C LYS A 2 -25.16 2.51 4.01
N TRP A 3 -24.53 2.10 5.12
CA TRP A 3 -23.57 2.93 5.86
C TRP A 3 -22.10 2.57 5.61
N LEU A 4 -21.82 1.37 5.08
CA LEU A 4 -20.44 0.92 4.79
C LEU A 4 -20.02 1.17 3.34
N TRP A 5 -20.94 1.64 2.49
CA TRP A 5 -20.70 1.80 1.05
C TRP A 5 -19.55 2.79 0.75
N THR A 6 -19.42 3.85 1.55
CA THR A 6 -18.34 4.83 1.40
C THR A 6 -16.98 4.19 1.61
N GLY A 7 -16.83 3.31 2.59
CA GLY A 7 -15.57 2.59 2.81
C GLY A 7 -15.26 1.57 1.70
N TRP A 8 -16.27 0.88 1.18
CA TRP A 8 -16.08 0.01 0.01
C TRP A 8 -15.67 0.79 -1.24
N LEU A 9 -16.21 2.00 -1.42
CA LEU A 9 -15.80 2.91 -2.49
C LEU A 9 -14.33 3.31 -2.32
N VAL A 10 -13.88 3.63 -1.10
CA VAL A 10 -12.46 3.91 -0.82
C VAL A 10 -11.57 2.74 -1.20
N CYS A 11 -11.96 1.50 -0.85
CA CYS A 11 -11.21 0.30 -1.26
C CYS A 11 -11.18 0.12 -2.79
N ALA A 12 -12.30 0.34 -3.47
CA ALA A 12 -12.36 0.24 -4.92
C ALA A 12 -11.49 1.30 -5.61
N LEU A 13 -11.50 2.53 -5.11
CA LEU A 13 -10.64 3.61 -5.60
C LEU A 13 -9.17 3.32 -5.36
N ALA A 14 -8.79 2.85 -4.16
CA ALA A 14 -7.42 2.46 -3.86
C ALA A 14 -6.93 1.34 -4.81
N ALA A 15 -7.75 0.30 -5.01
CA ALA A 15 -7.42 -0.80 -5.91
C ALA A 15 -7.34 -0.37 -7.38
N GLY A 16 -8.28 0.46 -7.84
CA GLY A 16 -8.29 0.99 -9.20
C GLY A 16 -7.06 1.87 -9.48
N LEU A 17 -6.70 2.73 -8.52
CA LEU A 17 -5.56 3.62 -8.68
C LEU A 17 -4.22 2.86 -8.60
N PHE A 18 -4.10 1.91 -7.68
CA PHE A 18 -2.95 1.00 -7.64
C PHE A 18 -2.80 0.22 -8.95
N GLY A 19 -3.91 -0.32 -9.48
CA GLY A 19 -3.89 -1.02 -10.78
C GLY A 19 -3.46 -0.11 -11.92
N TYR A 20 -3.98 1.12 -11.98
CA TYR A 20 -3.57 2.09 -12.98
C TYR A 20 -2.06 2.38 -12.91
N MET A 21 -1.52 2.61 -11.71
CA MET A 21 -0.07 2.83 -11.55
C MET A 21 0.77 1.61 -11.96
N ALA A 22 0.37 0.42 -11.50
CA ALA A 22 1.11 -0.82 -11.75
C ALA A 22 1.08 -1.25 -13.23
N PHE A 23 0.00 -0.98 -13.95
CA PHE A 23 -0.19 -1.46 -15.32
C PHE A 23 -0.05 -0.38 -16.41
N VAL A 24 -0.05 0.90 -16.04
CA VAL A 24 0.03 2.02 -17.00
C VAL A 24 1.26 2.87 -16.75
N GLU A 25 1.35 3.53 -15.58
CA GLU A 25 2.40 4.51 -15.30
C GLU A 25 3.79 3.85 -15.15
N ALA A 26 3.91 2.86 -14.27
CA ALA A 26 5.20 2.19 -14.01
C ALA A 26 5.76 1.49 -15.26
N PRO A 27 4.97 0.74 -16.06
CA PRO A 27 5.46 0.17 -17.31
C PRO A 27 5.87 1.21 -18.36
N ALA A 28 5.17 2.35 -18.44
CA ALA A 28 5.52 3.42 -19.37
C ALA A 28 6.89 4.04 -19.04
N ILE A 29 7.16 4.32 -17.76
CA ILE A 29 8.47 4.82 -17.32
C ILE A 29 9.54 3.72 -17.50
N SER A 30 9.24 2.48 -17.12
CA SER A 30 10.15 1.34 -17.30
C SER A 30 10.57 1.16 -18.77
N ALA A 31 9.65 1.34 -19.72
CA ALA A 31 9.96 1.27 -21.14
C ALA A 31 10.99 2.31 -21.60
N LEU A 32 10.96 3.53 -21.04
CA LEU A 32 11.97 4.56 -21.30
C LEU A 32 13.36 4.17 -20.77
N LEU A 33 13.39 3.33 -19.74
CA LEU A 33 14.60 2.85 -19.06
C LEU A 33 15.06 1.47 -19.57
N GLY A 34 14.61 1.05 -20.76
CA GLY A 34 14.99 -0.23 -21.35
C GLY A 34 14.34 -1.45 -20.68
N GLY A 35 13.19 -1.26 -20.04
CA GLY A 35 12.45 -2.33 -19.35
C GLY A 35 12.99 -2.65 -17.95
N LEU A 36 13.88 -1.82 -17.41
CA LEU A 36 14.31 -1.96 -16.02
C LEU A 36 13.12 -1.71 -15.08
N ALA A 37 13.03 -2.55 -14.05
CA ALA A 37 12.04 -2.37 -13.01
C ALA A 37 12.23 -1.00 -12.31
N LEU A 38 11.16 -0.48 -11.73
CA LEU A 38 11.21 0.66 -10.82
C LEU A 38 11.28 0.19 -9.36
N PRO A 39 11.80 1.01 -8.43
CA PRO A 39 11.92 0.65 -7.01
C PRO A 39 10.64 0.05 -6.44
N ASP A 40 9.50 0.69 -6.69
CA ASP A 40 8.17 0.30 -6.19
C ASP A 40 7.62 -0.99 -6.80
N SER A 41 8.24 -1.50 -7.87
CA SER A 41 7.89 -2.79 -8.45
C SER A 41 8.71 -3.94 -7.87
N THR A 42 9.68 -3.65 -6.98
CA THR A 42 10.61 -4.64 -6.42
C THR A 42 10.35 -4.85 -4.92
N LEU A 43 9.66 -5.94 -4.57
CA LEU A 43 9.20 -6.22 -3.20
C LEU A 43 10.27 -6.20 -2.09
N LEU A 44 11.54 -6.44 -2.43
CA LEU A 44 12.66 -6.47 -1.48
C LEU A 44 13.58 -5.24 -1.58
N GLY A 45 13.24 -4.28 -2.44
CA GLY A 45 14.11 -3.18 -2.85
C GLY A 45 15.26 -3.62 -3.76
N TYR A 46 16.03 -2.65 -4.25
CA TYR A 46 17.20 -2.91 -5.09
C TYR A 46 18.46 -3.21 -4.29
N GLY A 47 19.22 -4.21 -4.74
CA GLY A 47 20.64 -4.31 -4.43
C GLY A 47 21.44 -3.18 -5.08
N GLU A 48 22.67 -2.95 -4.63
CA GLU A 48 23.51 -1.85 -5.12
C GLU A 48 23.72 -1.90 -6.64
N ASP A 49 24.02 -3.08 -7.19
CA ASP A 49 24.21 -3.25 -8.64
C ASP A 49 22.96 -2.88 -9.45
N GLN A 50 21.78 -3.25 -8.94
CA GLN A 50 20.51 -2.96 -9.60
C GLN A 50 20.17 -1.47 -9.51
N ALA A 51 20.39 -0.86 -8.34
CA ALA A 51 20.20 0.58 -8.14
C ALA A 51 21.15 1.39 -9.03
N ARG A 52 22.40 0.95 -9.17
CA ARG A 52 23.40 1.58 -10.04
C ARG A 52 23.03 1.43 -11.51
N ALA A 53 22.62 0.24 -11.95
CA ALA A 53 22.17 0.01 -13.32
C ALA A 53 20.96 0.89 -13.67
N LEU A 54 19.98 0.99 -12.75
CA LEU A 54 18.82 1.85 -12.91
C LEU A 54 19.22 3.33 -12.96
N TYR A 55 20.11 3.78 -12.07
CA TYR A 55 20.63 5.15 -12.09
C TYR A 55 21.31 5.47 -13.43
N THR A 56 22.15 4.56 -13.94
CA THR A 56 22.81 4.74 -15.24
C THR A 56 21.79 4.86 -16.38
N ALA A 57 20.72 4.06 -16.35
CA ALA A 57 19.65 4.16 -17.34
C ALA A 57 18.91 5.52 -17.26
N PHE A 58 18.58 5.98 -16.05
CA PHE A 58 18.01 7.31 -15.85
C PHE A 58 18.93 8.43 -16.34
N ALA A 59 20.24 8.36 -16.07
CA ALA A 59 21.19 9.38 -16.48
C ALA A 59 21.35 9.44 -18.00
N ALA A 60 21.42 8.28 -18.66
CA ALA A 60 21.48 8.19 -20.12
C ALA A 60 20.20 8.71 -20.78
N GLU A 61 19.04 8.32 -20.26
CA GLU A 61 17.73 8.77 -20.74
C GLU A 61 17.56 10.27 -20.54
N PHE A 62 17.98 10.80 -19.38
CA PHE A 62 17.90 12.21 -19.04
C PHE A 62 18.69 13.08 -20.03
N ALA A 63 19.93 12.73 -20.33
CA ALA A 63 20.75 13.44 -21.31
C ALA A 63 20.17 13.37 -22.74
N ALA A 64 19.61 12.20 -23.11
CA ALA A 64 18.93 12.04 -24.41
C ALA A 64 17.65 12.88 -24.50
N ALA A 65 16.89 12.98 -23.40
CA ALA A 65 15.68 13.79 -23.31
C ALA A 65 15.97 15.29 -23.39
N GLU A 66 17.01 15.77 -22.71
CA GLU A 66 17.46 17.17 -22.79
C GLU A 66 17.84 17.54 -24.23
N THR A 67 18.59 16.68 -24.91
CA THR A 67 18.99 16.89 -26.32
C THR A 67 17.78 16.96 -27.26
N ALA A 68 16.76 16.15 -27.00
CA ALA A 68 15.54 16.07 -27.82
C ALA A 68 14.45 17.09 -27.40
N GLY A 69 14.66 17.89 -26.35
CA GLY A 69 13.67 18.85 -25.85
C GLY A 69 12.38 18.21 -25.35
N ARG A 70 12.43 16.97 -24.85
CA ARG A 70 11.26 16.20 -24.35
C ARG A 70 11.35 15.98 -22.84
N GLN A 71 10.24 15.54 -22.24
CA GLN A 71 10.24 15.10 -20.84
C GLN A 71 11.11 13.83 -20.68
N SER A 72 11.92 13.79 -19.62
CA SER A 72 12.74 12.64 -19.24
C SER A 72 11.96 11.66 -18.35
N ALA A 73 12.41 10.41 -18.33
CA ALA A 73 11.97 9.39 -17.40
C ALA A 73 12.17 9.85 -15.95
N ALA A 74 13.28 10.53 -15.62
CA ALA A 74 13.51 11.08 -14.29
C ALA A 74 12.42 12.10 -13.88
N ALA A 75 12.02 12.97 -14.81
CA ALA A 75 10.93 13.92 -14.57
C ALA A 75 9.55 13.23 -14.50
N ALA A 76 9.31 12.22 -15.33
CA ALA A 76 8.09 11.41 -15.26
C ALA A 76 7.99 10.62 -13.94
N TYR A 77 9.11 10.10 -13.45
CA TYR A 77 9.19 9.35 -12.19
C TYR A 77 8.87 10.25 -10.98
N VAL A 78 9.44 11.45 -10.91
CA VAL A 78 9.08 12.42 -9.86
C VAL A 78 7.61 12.86 -9.99
N ALA A 79 7.09 13.01 -11.21
CA ALA A 79 5.68 13.37 -11.43
C ALA A 79 4.72 12.27 -10.96
N LEU A 80 5.09 10.98 -11.11
CA LEU A 80 4.34 9.87 -10.55
C LEU A 80 4.23 10.00 -9.02
N HIS A 81 5.36 10.23 -8.34
CA HIS A 81 5.40 10.40 -6.88
C HIS A 81 4.63 11.62 -6.39
N ALA A 82 4.66 12.73 -7.12
CA ALA A 82 3.88 13.93 -6.78
C ALA A 82 2.39 13.81 -7.11
N GLY A 83 2.00 12.82 -7.93
CA GLY A 83 0.64 12.61 -8.42
C GLY A 83 -0.04 11.41 -7.76
N PHE A 84 -0.11 10.30 -8.49
CA PHE A 84 -0.86 9.13 -8.06
C PHE A 84 -0.20 8.41 -6.87
N ASP A 85 1.13 8.37 -6.80
CA ASP A 85 1.84 7.79 -5.65
C ASP A 85 1.72 8.62 -4.37
N LEU A 86 1.32 9.90 -4.48
CA LEU A 86 0.99 10.70 -3.30
C LEU A 86 -0.40 10.31 -2.74
N ALA A 87 -1.32 9.90 -3.62
CA ALA A 87 -2.72 9.64 -3.29
C ALA A 87 -3.00 8.18 -2.90
N VAL A 88 -2.31 7.21 -3.51
CA VAL A 88 -2.51 5.78 -3.22
C VAL A 88 -2.23 5.42 -1.76
N PRO A 89 -1.11 5.79 -1.14
CA PRO A 89 -0.76 5.32 0.19
C PRO A 89 -1.78 5.74 1.27
N PRO A 90 -2.27 7.00 1.31
CA PRO A 90 -3.36 7.38 2.21
C PRO A 90 -4.66 6.59 1.95
N LEU A 91 -5.03 6.37 0.68
CA LEU A 91 -6.22 5.61 0.32
C LEU A 91 -6.11 4.14 0.73
N LEU A 92 -4.93 3.55 0.59
CA LEU A 92 -4.65 2.18 1.01
C LEU A 92 -4.68 2.07 2.54
N ALA A 93 -4.03 2.99 3.27
CA ALA A 93 -4.08 3.04 4.73
C ALA A 93 -5.52 3.19 5.24
N ALA A 94 -6.32 4.07 4.63
CA ALA A 94 -7.74 4.23 4.93
C ALA A 94 -8.54 2.94 4.63
N SER A 95 -8.21 2.26 3.54
CA SER A 95 -8.82 0.97 3.17
C SER A 95 -8.53 -0.11 4.20
N LEU A 96 -7.28 -0.23 4.67
CA LEU A 96 -6.90 -1.18 5.73
C LEU A 96 -7.66 -0.89 7.03
N ALA A 97 -7.70 0.36 7.46
CA ALA A 97 -8.43 0.78 8.64
C ALA A 97 -9.95 0.49 8.51
N PHE A 98 -10.53 0.77 7.35
CA PHE A 98 -11.92 0.45 7.06
C PHE A 98 -12.19 -1.06 7.09
N LEU A 99 -11.34 -1.88 6.47
CA LEU A 99 -11.51 -3.33 6.44
C LEU A 99 -11.42 -3.94 7.85
N ALA A 100 -10.50 -3.45 8.69
CA ALA A 100 -10.42 -3.84 10.09
C ALA A 100 -11.68 -3.43 10.86
N PHE A 101 -12.16 -2.19 10.68
CA PHE A 101 -13.40 -1.73 11.30
C PHE A 101 -14.62 -2.53 10.84
N ALA A 102 -14.75 -2.77 9.53
CA ALA A 102 -15.85 -3.51 8.94
C ALA A 102 -15.96 -4.93 9.50
N SER A 103 -14.83 -5.57 9.83
CA SER A 103 -14.81 -6.90 10.46
C SER A 103 -15.58 -6.92 11.80
N ALA A 104 -15.53 -5.84 12.58
CA ALA A 104 -16.27 -5.72 13.83
C ALA A 104 -17.75 -5.36 13.64
N TYR A 105 -18.11 -4.56 12.63
CA TYR A 105 -19.43 -3.92 12.54
C TYR A 105 -20.38 -4.42 11.44
N ALA A 106 -19.94 -5.33 10.54
CA ALA A 106 -20.79 -5.81 9.44
C ALA A 106 -22.02 -6.64 9.90
N GLY A 107 -22.25 -6.86 11.21
CA GLY A 107 -23.40 -7.58 11.77
C GLY A 107 -24.00 -6.75 12.90
N ARG A 108 -25.26 -6.32 12.73
CA ARG A 108 -25.99 -5.26 13.48
C ARG A 108 -26.08 -5.36 15.02
N SER A 109 -25.37 -6.26 15.71
CA SER A 109 -25.75 -6.66 17.07
C SER A 109 -24.75 -6.37 18.21
N GLN A 110 -23.56 -5.82 17.95
CA GLN A 110 -22.62 -5.50 19.05
C GLN A 110 -22.23 -4.03 19.03
N ALA A 111 -22.79 -3.26 19.97
CA ALA A 111 -22.45 -1.86 20.20
C ALA A 111 -21.00 -1.65 20.66
N ARG A 112 -20.31 -2.70 21.13
CA ARG A 112 -18.90 -2.67 21.52
C ARG A 112 -18.16 -3.95 21.10
N PRO A 113 -17.07 -3.86 20.33
CA PRO A 113 -16.20 -4.99 20.05
C PRO A 113 -15.58 -5.55 21.35
N LYS A 114 -15.36 -6.87 21.40
CA LYS A 114 -14.62 -7.50 22.49
C LYS A 114 -13.18 -6.96 22.51
N ARG A 115 -12.57 -6.80 23.70
CA ARG A 115 -11.19 -6.30 23.88
C ARG A 115 -10.16 -6.82 22.86
N PRO A 116 -10.03 -8.14 22.58
CA PRO A 116 -9.05 -8.63 21.61
C PRO A 116 -9.30 -8.11 20.18
N VAL A 117 -10.56 -7.92 19.78
CA VAL A 117 -10.90 -7.34 18.47
C VAL A 117 -10.50 -5.87 18.40
N SER A 118 -10.74 -5.11 19.48
CA SER A 118 -10.31 -3.70 19.56
C SER A 118 -8.80 -3.55 19.49
N ILE A 119 -8.04 -4.44 20.14
CA ILE A 119 -6.58 -4.47 20.06
C ILE A 119 -6.14 -4.77 18.62
N GLY A 120 -6.73 -5.78 17.98
CA GLY A 120 -6.43 -6.11 16.58
C GLY A 120 -6.69 -4.94 15.62
N ILE A 121 -7.80 -4.23 15.78
CA ILE A 121 -8.09 -3.01 15.00
C ILE A 121 -7.02 -1.94 15.25
N GLY A 122 -6.66 -1.68 16.52
CA GLY A 122 -5.61 -0.72 16.86
C GLY A 122 -4.25 -1.06 16.25
N LEU A 123 -3.88 -2.35 16.22
CA LEU A 123 -2.67 -2.83 15.57
C LEU A 123 -2.70 -2.64 14.05
N VAL A 124 -3.83 -2.90 13.39
CA VAL A 124 -3.98 -2.62 11.95
C VAL A 124 -3.80 -1.13 11.66
N LEU A 125 -4.39 -0.25 12.47
CA LEU A 125 -4.19 1.20 12.30
C LEU A 125 -2.71 1.58 12.47
N ALA A 126 -2.04 1.07 13.50
CA ALA A 126 -0.62 1.35 13.73
C ALA A 126 0.23 0.90 12.52
N LEU A 127 -0.01 -0.31 12.00
CA LEU A 127 0.67 -0.82 10.81
C LEU A 127 0.37 0.01 9.56
N ALA A 128 -0.87 0.46 9.37
CA ALA A 128 -1.25 1.31 8.25
C ALA A 128 -0.54 2.68 8.27
N PHE A 129 -0.35 3.27 9.46
CA PHE A 129 0.45 4.49 9.62
C PHE A 129 1.95 4.24 9.39
N THR A 130 2.49 3.11 9.86
CA THR A 130 3.88 2.75 9.59
C THR A 130 4.11 2.53 8.09
N TYR A 131 3.21 1.82 7.41
CA TYR A 131 3.20 1.68 5.95
C TYR A 131 3.27 3.06 5.27
N LEU A 132 2.37 3.98 5.65
CA LEU A 132 2.30 5.32 5.07
C LEU A 132 3.60 6.11 5.26
N ALA A 133 4.20 6.04 6.45
CA ALA A 133 5.46 6.71 6.74
C ALA A 133 6.63 6.11 5.94
N CYS A 134 6.70 4.79 5.84
CA CYS A 134 7.71 4.11 5.02
C CYS A 134 7.59 4.50 3.54
N ASP A 135 6.37 4.51 3.01
CA ASP A 135 6.06 4.82 1.62
C ASP A 135 6.44 6.27 1.25
N PHE A 136 6.02 7.26 2.05
CA PHE A 136 6.41 8.65 1.79
C PHE A 136 7.91 8.90 1.89
N LEU A 137 8.59 8.29 2.87
CA LEU A 137 10.03 8.42 3.01
C LEU A 137 10.76 7.71 1.86
N GLU A 138 10.27 6.56 1.42
CA GLU A 138 10.83 5.84 0.28
C GLU A 138 10.74 6.69 -0.99
N ASN A 139 9.56 7.24 -1.30
CA ASN A 139 9.36 8.05 -2.51
C ASN A 139 10.29 9.27 -2.50
N ALA A 140 10.46 9.92 -1.34
CA ALA A 140 11.40 11.03 -1.20
C ALA A 140 12.87 10.61 -1.41
N VAL A 141 13.27 9.43 -0.91
CA VAL A 141 14.62 8.88 -1.13
C VAL A 141 14.81 8.49 -2.60
N ALA A 142 13.81 7.87 -3.21
CA ALA A 142 13.80 7.49 -4.62
C ALA A 142 13.92 8.73 -5.52
N ASP A 143 13.20 9.81 -5.23
CA ASP A 143 13.34 11.10 -5.93
C ASP A 143 14.74 11.70 -5.78
N ALA A 144 15.31 11.60 -4.58
CA ALA A 144 16.67 12.07 -4.32
C ALA A 144 17.75 11.23 -5.04
N MET A 145 17.44 10.00 -5.42
CA MET A 145 18.34 9.10 -6.15
C MET A 145 18.15 9.14 -7.67
N TYR A 146 16.91 9.26 -8.15
CA TYR A 146 16.55 9.05 -9.55
C TYR A 146 15.88 10.27 -10.20
N GLY A 147 15.61 11.33 -9.43
CA GLY A 147 15.03 12.56 -9.96
C GLY A 147 16.01 13.44 -10.75
N PRO A 148 15.53 14.48 -11.43
CA PRO A 148 16.35 15.37 -12.27
C PRO A 148 17.52 16.02 -11.53
N GLN A 149 17.37 16.30 -10.23
CA GLN A 149 18.45 16.87 -9.42
C GLN A 149 19.54 15.85 -9.12
N ALA A 150 19.16 14.57 -8.93
CA ALA A 150 20.11 13.48 -8.73
C ALA A 150 21.00 13.27 -9.96
N MET A 151 20.41 13.37 -11.16
CA MET A 151 21.16 13.26 -12.43
C MET A 151 22.30 14.29 -12.55
N LYS A 152 22.17 15.43 -11.87
CA LYS A 152 23.19 16.49 -11.82
C LYS A 152 24.19 16.32 -10.68
N ALA A 153 23.79 15.67 -9.60
CA ALA A 153 24.57 15.51 -8.38
C ALA A 153 25.41 14.22 -8.34
N GLY A 154 25.02 13.19 -9.09
CA GLY A 154 25.67 11.88 -9.07
C GLY A 154 24.90 10.83 -8.25
N PHE A 155 25.29 9.57 -8.39
CA PHE A 155 24.69 8.45 -7.67
C PHE A 155 25.09 8.46 -6.19
N ASN A 156 24.11 8.34 -5.28
CA ASN A 156 24.34 8.24 -3.85
C ASN A 156 24.13 6.81 -3.34
N GLU A 157 25.23 6.08 -3.14
CA GLU A 157 25.24 4.70 -2.66
C GLU A 157 24.62 4.54 -1.27
N SER A 158 24.73 5.55 -0.41
CA SER A 158 24.20 5.48 0.96
C SER A 158 22.67 5.38 0.99
N PHE A 159 22.00 5.91 -0.03
CA PHE A 159 20.55 5.85 -0.14
C PHE A 159 20.02 4.49 -0.59
N VAL A 160 20.85 3.63 -1.20
CA VAL A 160 20.45 2.27 -1.60
C VAL A 160 19.97 1.47 -0.39
N PHE A 161 20.75 1.48 0.70
CA PHE A 161 20.39 0.75 1.91
C PHE A 161 19.13 1.34 2.56
N VAL A 162 19.01 2.67 2.60
CA VAL A 162 17.83 3.35 3.15
C VAL A 162 16.58 2.95 2.37
N LEU A 163 16.64 2.99 1.04
CA LEU A 163 15.57 2.58 0.16
C LEU A 163 15.15 1.12 0.45
N GLN A 164 16.11 0.19 0.52
CA GLN A 164 15.82 -1.22 0.87
C GLN A 164 15.08 -1.37 2.20
N VAL A 165 15.53 -0.67 3.25
CA VAL A 165 14.90 -0.74 4.58
C VAL A 165 13.47 -0.20 4.52
N LEU A 166 13.26 0.92 3.84
CA LEU A 166 11.94 1.53 3.70
C LEU A 166 10.99 0.66 2.86
N THR A 167 11.44 0.17 1.70
CA THR A 167 10.65 -0.74 0.85
C THR A 167 10.26 -2.01 1.60
N ARG A 168 11.20 -2.64 2.34
CA ARG A 168 10.89 -3.83 3.16
C ARG A 168 9.93 -3.50 4.29
N GLY A 169 10.11 -2.36 4.96
CA GLY A 169 9.21 -1.89 6.02
C GLY A 169 7.79 -1.67 5.50
N LYS A 170 7.66 -1.01 4.34
CA LYS A 170 6.40 -0.79 3.61
C LYS A 170 5.66 -2.10 3.38
N TYR A 171 6.29 -3.08 2.74
CA TYR A 171 5.61 -4.35 2.42
C TYR A 171 5.37 -5.23 3.64
N LEU A 172 6.30 -5.26 4.61
CA LEU A 172 6.13 -6.06 5.82
C LEU A 172 4.93 -5.56 6.64
N THR A 173 4.81 -4.25 6.81
CA THR A 173 3.69 -3.67 7.56
C THR A 173 2.36 -3.88 6.85
N LEU A 174 2.33 -3.76 5.52
CA LEU A 174 1.16 -4.06 4.70
C LEU A 174 0.74 -5.54 4.82
N ALA A 175 1.69 -6.47 4.73
CA ALA A 175 1.43 -7.90 4.85
C ALA A 175 0.90 -8.27 6.25
N LEU A 176 1.51 -7.74 7.31
CA LEU A 176 1.05 -7.95 8.67
C LEU A 176 -0.37 -7.38 8.90
N ALA A 177 -0.66 -6.20 8.35
CA ALA A 177 -2.00 -5.60 8.43
C ALA A 177 -3.04 -6.48 7.73
N ALA A 178 -2.74 -6.99 6.53
CA ALA A 178 -3.62 -7.89 5.79
C ALA A 178 -3.89 -9.20 6.55
N LEU A 179 -2.85 -9.81 7.14
CA LEU A 179 -2.98 -11.02 7.96
C LEU A 179 -3.85 -10.78 9.20
N LEU A 180 -3.67 -9.65 9.90
CA LEU A 180 -4.49 -9.29 11.05
C LEU A 180 -5.95 -9.05 10.65
N ILE A 181 -6.19 -8.34 9.55
CA ILE A 181 -7.55 -8.14 9.01
C ILE A 181 -8.18 -9.51 8.73
N LEU A 182 -7.48 -10.40 8.02
CA LEU A 182 -7.98 -11.74 7.73
C LEU A 182 -8.32 -12.51 9.01
N ALA A 183 -7.46 -12.47 10.02
CA ALA A 183 -7.70 -13.11 11.31
C ALA A 183 -8.95 -12.55 12.00
N LEU A 184 -9.17 -11.23 11.96
CA LEU A 184 -10.38 -10.59 12.52
C LEU A 184 -11.65 -11.09 11.82
N TRP A 185 -11.61 -11.24 10.48
CA TRP A 185 -12.73 -11.79 9.71
C TRP A 185 -12.98 -13.29 10.01
N ILE A 186 -11.93 -14.09 10.17
CA ILE A 186 -12.04 -15.51 10.55
C ILE A 186 -12.67 -15.65 11.94
N VAL A 187 -12.17 -14.91 12.93
CA VAL A 187 -12.70 -14.91 14.30
C VAL A 187 -14.18 -14.52 14.33
N ARG A 188 -14.58 -13.55 13.50
CA ARG A 188 -15.98 -13.16 13.34
C ARG A 188 -16.83 -14.32 12.81
N TRP A 189 -16.38 -15.04 11.79
CA TRP A 189 -17.14 -16.15 11.19
C TRP A 189 -17.20 -17.40 12.05
N ALA A 190 -16.20 -17.61 12.90
CA ALA A 190 -16.11 -18.71 13.86
C ALA A 190 -16.91 -18.46 15.16
N GLY A 191 -17.51 -17.28 15.34
CA GLY A 191 -18.40 -17.00 16.47
C GLY A 191 -19.62 -17.93 16.48
N PRO A 192 -20.23 -18.18 17.66
CA PRO A 192 -21.30 -19.17 17.79
C PRO A 192 -22.48 -18.85 16.85
N ARG A 193 -22.69 -19.71 15.86
CA ARG A 193 -23.90 -19.69 15.02
C ARG A 193 -24.97 -20.49 15.73
N GLY A 194 -25.90 -19.79 16.40
CA GLY A 194 -27.15 -20.36 16.88
C GLY A 194 -27.08 -21.07 18.23
N ALA A 195 -27.61 -20.43 19.26
CA ALA A 195 -28.59 -21.15 20.08
C ALA A 195 -29.88 -21.11 19.27
N THR A 196 -30.24 -22.22 18.64
CA THR A 196 -31.64 -22.48 18.26
C THR A 196 -32.50 -22.23 19.50
N PRO A 197 -33.60 -21.46 19.42
CA PRO A 197 -34.52 -21.40 20.53
C PRO A 197 -35.07 -22.82 20.71
N GLU A 198 -34.78 -23.44 21.85
CA GLU A 198 -35.44 -24.67 22.23
C GLU A 198 -36.95 -24.40 22.24
N ALA A 199 -37.62 -24.88 21.19
CA ALA A 199 -39.04 -25.12 21.21
C ALA A 199 -39.25 -26.31 22.15
N GLY A 200 -39.51 -26.03 23.42
CA GLY A 200 -39.59 -27.08 24.44
C GLY A 200 -40.13 -26.61 25.78
N SER A 201 -41.38 -26.14 25.81
CA SER A 201 -42.25 -26.31 27.00
C SER A 201 -43.68 -25.88 26.66
N SER A 202 -44.40 -26.78 25.97
CA SER A 202 -45.86 -26.79 25.99
C SER A 202 -46.30 -28.14 26.54
N LEU A 203 -46.07 -28.36 27.83
CA LEU A 203 -46.64 -29.47 28.58
C LEU A 203 -46.92 -29.00 30.01
N ASP A 204 -47.89 -28.08 30.12
CA ASP A 204 -48.78 -28.02 31.28
C ASP A 204 -50.18 -28.41 30.76
N GLN A 205 -50.38 -29.72 30.62
CA GLN A 205 -51.69 -30.32 30.54
C GLN A 205 -52.12 -30.69 31.97
N ARG A 206 -53.15 -29.99 32.42
CA ARG A 206 -54.28 -30.42 33.26
C ARG A 206 -54.10 -31.62 34.19
#